data_AF-A0A9Q0T641-F1
#
_entry.id   AF-A0A9Q0T641-F1
#
_cell.length_a   1.000
_cell.length_b   1.000
_cell.length_c   1.000
_cell.angle_alpha   90.00
_cell.angle_beta   90.00
_cell.angle_gamma   90.00
#
_symmetry.space_group_name_H-M   'P 1'
#
loop_
_entity.id
_entity.type
_entity.pdbx_description
1 polymer ?
#
loop_
_entity_poly.entity_id
_entity_poly.type
_entity_poly.pdbx_seq_one_letter_code
_entity_poly.pdbx_strand_id
1 'polypeptide(L)'
;MVSLRPGGVYTKAQLQKELESLATCGMFEKVDMEGKTNPDGTIGITISFTESTWQSADKFRCINVGLMQQSKPIEMDPDMTDKEKLEYYRSQEKDYRRRIEKARPCLLPTQVHREILQMLREQGKVSARLLQKIRDRVQKWYHDEGYACAQVVNFGNLNTKEVVCEVVEGDITQLVIQYQDKLGNVVEGNTQLPVVKRELPKQ
;
A
#
# COMPACT_ATOMS: atom_id res chain seq x y z
N MET A 1 6.99 -0.93 9.84
CA MET A 1 6.69 0.47 9.51
C MET A 1 7.93 1.27 9.86
N VAL A 2 8.48 1.99 8.87
CA VAL A 2 9.91 2.32 8.70
C VAL A 2 10.77 1.10 8.31
N SER A 3 11.18 1.07 7.04
CA SER A 3 12.09 0.06 6.49
C SER A 3 13.57 0.38 6.76
N LEU A 4 13.86 1.65 7.07
CA LEU A 4 15.20 2.13 7.39
C LEU A 4 15.70 1.50 8.70
N ARG A 5 16.96 1.06 8.69
CA ARG A 5 17.64 0.43 9.83
C ARG A 5 18.92 1.21 10.16
N PRO A 6 19.26 1.35 11.45
CA PRO A 6 20.55 1.91 11.86
C PRO A 6 21.72 1.18 11.19
N GLY A 7 22.69 1.93 10.66
CA GLY A 7 23.85 1.37 9.93
C GLY A 7 23.56 0.91 8.51
N GLY A 8 22.33 1.04 8.01
CA GLY A 8 21.98 0.72 6.63
C GLY A 8 22.48 1.76 5.63
N VAL A 9 22.76 1.31 4.41
CA VAL A 9 23.16 2.18 3.29
C VAL A 9 21.94 2.46 2.42
N TYR A 10 21.58 3.74 2.29
CA TYR A 10 20.41 4.18 1.52
C TYR A 10 20.78 5.30 0.56
N THR A 11 20.20 5.28 -0.64
CA THR A 11 20.30 6.36 -1.62
C THR A 11 19.19 7.39 -1.43
N LYS A 12 19.36 8.59 -2.00
CA LYS A 12 18.32 9.63 -2.02
C LYS A 12 16.98 9.08 -2.53
N ALA A 13 17.00 8.29 -3.61
CA ALA A 13 15.80 7.71 -4.20
C ALA A 13 15.10 6.72 -3.25
N GLN A 14 15.87 5.95 -2.47
CA GLN A 14 15.30 5.03 -1.48
C GLN A 14 14.68 5.77 -0.29
N LEU A 15 15.32 6.83 0.21
CA LEU A 15 14.76 7.67 1.28
C LEU A 15 13.49 8.38 0.83
N GLN A 16 13.47 8.92 -0.39
CA GLN A 16 12.29 9.55 -0.96
C GLN A 16 11.14 8.55 -1.13
N LYS A 17 11.43 7.34 -1.60
CA LYS A 17 10.42 6.27 -1.71
C LYS A 17 9.85 5.86 -0.34
N GLU A 18 10.67 5.85 0.70
CA GLU A 18 10.21 5.56 2.06
C GLU A 18 9.25 6.66 2.55
N LEU A 19 9.60 7.93 2.36
CA LEU A 19 8.73 9.06 2.69
C LEU A 19 7.40 8.99 1.93
N GLU A 20 7.44 8.73 0.62
CA GLU A 20 6.25 8.55 -0.21
C GLU A 20 5.38 7.39 0.30
N SER A 21 5.98 6.26 0.68
CA SER A 21 5.24 5.12 1.23
C SER A 21 4.56 5.44 2.56
N LEU A 22 5.19 6.24 3.42
CA LEU A 22 4.59 6.65 4.69
C LEU A 22 3.49 7.69 4.46
N ALA A 23 3.67 8.64 3.56
CA ALA A 23 2.67 9.65 3.22
C ALA A 23 1.43 9.06 2.53
N THR A 24 1.59 7.99 1.73
CA THR A 24 0.50 7.41 0.93
C THR A 24 -0.24 6.25 1.61
N CYS A 25 0.24 5.74 2.75
CA CYS A 25 -0.38 4.58 3.42
C CYS A 25 -1.72 4.88 4.13
N GLY A 26 -2.13 6.15 4.18
CA GLY A 26 -3.38 6.60 4.79
C GLY A 26 -3.38 6.62 6.31
N MET A 27 -2.26 6.32 6.98
CA MET A 27 -2.17 6.25 8.45
C MET A 27 -1.78 7.58 9.12
N PHE A 28 -1.23 8.51 8.34
CA PHE A 28 -0.67 9.77 8.83
C PHE A 28 -1.24 10.92 8.01
N GLU A 29 -1.56 12.03 8.68
CA GLU A 29 -1.99 13.27 8.02
C GLU A 29 -0.79 13.99 7.40
N LYS A 30 0.32 14.01 8.13
CA LYS A 30 1.57 14.64 7.72
C LYS A 30 2.74 13.77 8.13
N VAL A 31 3.70 13.62 7.23
CA VAL A 31 4.98 12.94 7.48
C VAL A 31 6.09 13.80 6.91
N ASP A 32 7.05 14.17 7.75
CA ASP A 32 8.25 14.92 7.37
C ASP A 32 9.48 14.07 7.68
N MET A 33 10.53 14.20 6.85
CA MET A 33 11.80 13.50 7.03
C MET A 33 12.95 14.51 6.99
N GLU A 34 13.67 14.62 8.10
CA GLU A 34 14.81 15.52 8.26
C GLU A 34 16.10 14.71 8.43
N GLY A 35 17.19 15.19 7.83
CA GLY A 35 18.51 14.58 7.91
C GLY A 35 19.52 15.51 8.57
N LYS A 36 20.26 14.99 9.56
CA LYS A 36 21.37 15.68 10.21
C LYS A 36 22.66 14.91 9.97
N THR A 37 23.64 15.55 9.34
CA THR A 37 24.98 14.99 9.14
C THR A 37 25.73 14.91 10.46
N ASN A 38 26.32 13.75 10.72
CA ASN A 38 27.14 13.47 11.90
C ASN A 38 28.63 13.67 11.59
N PRO A 39 29.48 13.95 12.60
CA PRO A 39 30.92 14.15 12.40
C PRO A 39 31.67 12.92 11.87
N ASP A 40 31.11 11.72 12.04
CA ASP A 40 31.66 10.45 11.55
C ASP A 40 31.36 10.17 10.07
N GLY A 41 30.73 11.13 9.37
CA GLY A 41 30.34 11.01 7.97
C GLY A 41 29.01 10.30 7.74
N THR A 42 28.31 9.87 8.80
CA THR A 42 26.95 9.31 8.71
C THR A 42 25.88 10.39 8.71
N ILE A 43 24.63 10.02 8.40
CA ILE A 43 23.46 10.91 8.49
C ILE A 43 22.45 10.30 9.45
N GLY A 44 22.11 11.02 10.52
CA GLY A 44 20.97 10.72 11.36
C GLY A 44 19.68 11.19 10.67
N ILE A 45 18.70 10.30 10.55
CA ILE A 45 17.38 10.62 9.97
C ILE A 45 16.34 10.68 11.08
N THR A 46 15.58 11.77 11.11
CA THR A 46 14.43 11.96 12.00
C THR A 46 13.17 11.98 11.13
N ILE A 47 12.23 11.08 11.41
CA ILE A 47 10.92 11.06 10.76
C ILE A 47 9.90 11.56 11.78
N SER A 48 9.33 12.74 11.52
CA SER A 48 8.25 13.32 12.31
C SER A 48 6.92 13.04 11.60
N PHE A 49 5.90 12.66 12.35
CA PHE A 49 4.59 12.37 11.79
C PHE A 49 3.46 12.83 12.72
N THR A 50 2.34 13.17 12.10
CA THR A 50 1.07 13.44 12.79
C THR A 50 0.14 12.27 12.52
N GLU A 51 -0.17 11.48 13.55
CA GLU A 51 -1.15 10.40 13.45
C GLU A 51 -2.52 11.01 13.18
N SER A 52 -3.19 10.54 12.13
CA SER A 52 -4.60 10.84 11.98
C SER A 52 -5.38 9.99 12.99
N THR A 53 -6.36 10.59 13.65
CA THR A 53 -7.27 9.84 14.52
C THR A 53 -8.67 9.89 13.93
N TRP A 54 -9.25 8.71 13.73
CA TRP A 54 -10.57 8.59 13.14
C TRP A 54 -11.59 8.07 14.15
N GLN A 55 -12.86 8.31 13.84
CA GLN A 55 -13.97 7.79 14.61
C GLN A 55 -14.03 6.26 14.54
N SER A 56 -14.92 5.66 15.35
CA SER A 56 -15.22 4.24 15.27
C SER A 56 -15.68 3.85 13.86
N ALA A 57 -15.11 2.78 13.30
CA ALA A 57 -15.57 2.20 12.05
C ALA A 57 -16.31 0.88 12.32
N ASP A 58 -17.55 0.80 11.83
CA ASP A 58 -18.43 -0.35 12.01
C ASP A 58 -18.36 -1.32 10.81
N LYS A 59 -17.72 -0.88 9.71
CA LYS A 59 -17.60 -1.63 8.46
C LYS A 59 -16.15 -1.72 8.03
N PHE A 60 -15.81 -2.85 7.44
CA PHE A 60 -14.52 -3.12 6.82
C PHE A 60 -14.75 -3.63 5.40
N ARG A 61 -14.10 -2.99 4.43
CA ARG A 61 -14.14 -3.35 3.02
C ARG A 61 -12.72 -3.57 2.53
N CYS A 62 -12.48 -4.67 1.83
CA CYS A 62 -11.26 -4.88 1.06
C CYS A 62 -11.58 -4.67 -0.42
N ILE A 63 -10.75 -3.90 -1.13
CA ILE A 63 -10.84 -3.73 -2.58
C ILE A 63 -9.48 -4.00 -3.25
N ASN A 64 -9.50 -4.73 -4.36
CA ASN A 64 -8.31 -4.94 -5.19
C ASN A 64 -8.19 -3.79 -6.20
N VAL A 65 -7.18 -2.96 -5.99
CA VAL A 65 -6.83 -1.80 -6.82
C VAL A 65 -5.63 -2.07 -7.74
N GLY A 66 -5.26 -3.34 -7.90
CA GLY A 66 -4.25 -3.78 -8.86
C GLY A 66 -4.57 -3.28 -10.27
N LEU A 67 -3.55 -2.77 -10.95
CA LEU A 67 -3.61 -2.12 -12.28
C LEU A 67 -4.40 -0.80 -12.33
N MET A 68 -4.90 -0.29 -11.20
CA MET A 68 -5.50 1.04 -11.12
C MET A 68 -4.44 2.10 -10.79
N GLN A 69 -4.70 3.35 -11.18
CA GLN A 69 -3.88 4.48 -10.76
C GLN A 69 -3.90 4.60 -9.23
N GLN A 70 -2.73 4.68 -8.61
CA GLN A 70 -2.60 4.80 -7.16
C GLN A 70 -3.08 6.19 -6.70
N SER A 71 -3.77 6.21 -5.56
CA SER A 71 -4.19 7.46 -4.92
C SER A 71 -2.96 8.22 -4.43
N LYS A 72 -2.74 9.42 -4.95
CA LYS A 72 -1.74 10.34 -4.41
C LYS A 72 -2.40 11.23 -3.35
N PRO A 73 -1.72 11.53 -2.23
CA PRO A 73 -2.12 12.64 -1.37
C PRO A 73 -2.14 13.91 -2.23
N ILE A 74 -3.32 14.50 -2.40
CA ILE A 74 -3.46 15.77 -3.10
C ILE A 74 -3.38 16.84 -2.02
N GLU A 75 -2.34 17.66 -2.05
CA GLU A 75 -2.21 18.81 -1.16
C GLU A 75 -3.37 19.79 -1.43
N MET A 76 -4.14 20.08 -0.38
CA MET A 76 -5.14 21.14 -0.44
C MET A 76 -4.44 22.48 -0.42
N ASP A 77 -4.78 23.35 -1.37
CA ASP A 77 -4.32 24.73 -1.35
C ASP A 77 -4.82 25.42 -0.05
N PRO A 78 -3.90 25.94 0.79
CA PRO A 78 -4.26 26.59 2.05
C PRO A 78 -5.15 27.82 1.87
N ASP A 79 -5.13 28.45 0.68
CA ASP A 79 -5.89 29.67 0.39
C ASP A 79 -7.33 29.42 -0.11
N MET A 80 -7.78 28.15 -0.17
CA MET A 80 -9.17 27.84 -0.55
C MET A 80 -10.20 28.37 0.46
N THR A 81 -11.27 28.96 -0.08
CA THR A 81 -12.44 29.38 0.70
C THR A 81 -13.22 28.18 1.26
N ASP A 82 -14.02 28.40 2.30
CA ASP A 82 -14.82 27.32 2.92
C ASP A 82 -15.79 26.65 1.93
N LYS A 83 -16.31 27.42 0.96
CA LYS A 83 -17.18 26.89 -0.10
C LYS A 83 -16.40 25.97 -1.04
N GLU A 84 -15.21 26.36 -1.46
CA GLU A 84 -14.33 25.55 -2.32
C GLU A 84 -13.87 24.29 -1.59
N LYS A 85 -13.53 24.38 -0.30
CA LYS A 85 -13.21 23.22 0.53
C LYS A 85 -14.36 22.22 0.57
N LEU A 86 -15.60 22.68 0.78
CA LEU A 86 -16.77 21.81 0.82
C LEU A 86 -17.05 21.14 -0.53
N GLU A 87 -16.97 21.88 -1.63
CA GLU A 87 -17.13 21.32 -2.99
C GLU A 87 -16.03 20.30 -3.30
N TYR A 88 -14.79 20.58 -2.89
CA TYR A 88 -13.66 19.68 -3.02
C TYR A 88 -13.88 18.36 -2.28
N TYR A 89 -14.28 18.41 -1.00
CA TYR A 89 -14.58 17.18 -0.23
C TYR A 89 -15.69 16.34 -0.89
N ARG A 90 -16.74 16.98 -1.40
CA ARG A 90 -17.82 16.29 -2.13
C ARG A 90 -17.32 15.63 -3.41
N SER A 91 -16.44 16.29 -4.15
CA SER A 91 -15.84 15.70 -5.36
C SER A 91 -14.96 14.49 -5.00
N GLN A 92 -14.11 14.63 -3.98
CA GLN A 92 -13.26 13.55 -3.49
C GLN A 92 -14.07 12.32 -3.05
N GLU A 93 -15.14 12.53 -2.28
CA GLU A 93 -16.01 11.43 -1.83
C GLU A 93 -16.67 10.72 -3.04
N LYS A 94 -17.13 11.48 -4.04
CA LYS A 94 -17.73 10.94 -5.26
C LYS A 94 -16.73 10.14 -6.09
N ASP A 95 -15.51 10.64 -6.24
CA ASP A 95 -14.45 9.95 -6.99
C ASP A 95 -13.94 8.73 -6.23
N TYR A 96 -13.88 8.79 -4.90
CA TYR A 96 -13.54 7.63 -4.07
C TYR A 96 -14.62 6.55 -4.15
N ARG A 97 -15.90 6.93 -4.15
CA ARG A 97 -17.01 5.99 -4.37
C ARG A 97 -16.92 5.30 -5.75
N ARG A 98 -16.64 6.06 -6.80
CA ARG A 98 -16.38 5.50 -8.14
C ARG A 98 -15.18 4.57 -8.17
N ARG A 99 -14.13 4.87 -7.42
CA ARG A 99 -12.95 4.00 -7.27
C ARG A 99 -13.35 2.66 -6.64
N ILE A 100 -14.12 2.68 -5.55
CA ILE A 100 -14.63 1.46 -4.89
C ILE A 100 -15.48 0.64 -5.86
N GLU A 101 -16.39 1.28 -6.60
CA GLU A 101 -17.27 0.59 -7.55
C GLU A 101 -16.52 -0.03 -8.74
N LYS A 102 -15.41 0.59 -9.18
CA LYS A 102 -14.55 0.08 -10.25
C LYS A 102 -13.55 -0.97 -9.80
N ALA A 103 -13.23 -1.01 -8.51
CA ALA A 103 -12.23 -1.91 -7.98
C ALA A 103 -12.71 -3.37 -8.03
N ARG A 104 -11.77 -4.30 -8.19
CA ARG A 104 -12.08 -5.73 -8.22
C ARG A 104 -12.30 -6.24 -6.79
N PRO A 105 -13.10 -7.31 -6.61
CA PRO A 105 -13.17 -8.00 -5.33
C PRO A 105 -11.79 -8.52 -4.90
N CYS A 106 -11.50 -8.49 -3.60
CA CYS A 106 -10.34 -9.17 -3.03
C CYS A 106 -10.58 -10.68 -2.93
N LEU A 107 -9.50 -11.45 -2.95
CA LEU A 107 -9.49 -12.87 -2.57
C LEU A 107 -9.62 -13.10 -1.06
N LEU A 108 -9.55 -12.03 -0.26
CA LEU A 108 -9.58 -12.09 1.19
C LEU A 108 -10.87 -12.76 1.71
N PRO A 109 -10.78 -13.85 2.50
CA PRO A 109 -11.94 -14.65 2.88
C PRO A 109 -12.72 -14.01 4.02
N THR A 110 -13.99 -14.36 4.14
CA THR A 110 -14.90 -13.80 5.15
C THR A 110 -14.42 -14.01 6.58
N GLN A 111 -13.64 -15.06 6.85
CA GLN A 111 -13.05 -15.30 8.18
C GLN A 111 -12.11 -14.17 8.59
N VAL A 112 -11.17 -13.77 7.71
CA VAL A 112 -10.24 -12.66 7.97
C VAL A 112 -11.00 -11.33 8.09
N HIS A 113 -12.05 -11.13 7.29
CA HIS A 113 -12.93 -9.95 7.44
C HIS A 113 -13.57 -9.89 8.84
N ARG A 114 -14.02 -11.02 9.39
CA ARG A 114 -14.64 -11.06 10.73
C ARG A 114 -13.63 -10.76 11.83
N GLU A 115 -12.43 -11.29 11.73
CA GLU A 115 -11.33 -11.00 12.67
C GLU A 115 -11.00 -9.51 12.68
N ILE A 116 -10.88 -8.89 11.50
CA ILE A 116 -10.60 -7.45 11.39
C ILE A 116 -11.76 -6.63 11.98
N LEU A 117 -13.00 -6.99 11.69
CA LEU A 117 -14.18 -6.34 12.29
C LEU A 117 -14.24 -6.50 13.81
N GLN A 118 -13.70 -7.59 14.36
CA GLN A 118 -13.58 -7.76 15.80
C GLN A 118 -12.50 -6.82 16.36
N MET A 119 -11.33 -6.74 15.73
CA MET A 119 -10.25 -5.81 16.12
C MET A 119 -10.72 -4.34 16.12
N LEU A 120 -11.52 -3.95 15.13
CA LEU A 120 -12.11 -2.60 15.04
C LEU A 120 -13.08 -2.33 16.20
N ARG A 121 -13.94 -3.31 16.53
CA ARG A 121 -14.92 -3.19 17.62
C ARG A 121 -14.29 -3.14 19.00
N GLU A 122 -13.23 -3.91 19.24
CA GLU A 122 -12.53 -3.96 20.53
C GLU A 122 -11.82 -2.65 20.88
N GLN A 123 -11.27 -1.95 19.89
CA GLN A 123 -10.57 -0.68 20.11
C GLN A 123 -11.51 0.53 20.23
N GLY A 124 -12.68 0.48 19.57
CA GLY A 124 -13.67 1.57 19.56
C GLY A 124 -13.23 2.85 18.82
N LYS A 125 -11.95 2.99 18.44
CA LYS A 125 -11.40 4.06 17.61
C LYS A 125 -10.38 3.48 16.63
N VAL A 126 -10.27 4.08 15.46
CA VAL A 126 -9.26 3.69 14.47
C VAL A 126 -8.00 4.54 14.67
N SER A 127 -6.87 3.86 14.93
CA SER A 127 -5.54 4.47 15.11
C SER A 127 -4.55 3.89 14.10
N ALA A 128 -3.44 4.59 13.86
CA ALA A 128 -2.35 4.10 13.01
C ALA A 128 -1.83 2.71 13.46
N ARG A 129 -1.72 2.48 14.77
CA ARG A 129 -1.32 1.18 15.35
C ARG A 129 -2.32 0.07 15.05
N LEU A 130 -3.61 0.38 15.05
CA LEU A 130 -4.65 -0.60 14.70
C LEU A 130 -4.61 -0.92 13.20
N LEU A 131 -4.50 0.10 12.35
CA LEU A 131 -4.37 -0.08 10.90
C LEU A 131 -3.12 -0.87 10.54
N GLN A 132 -2.01 -0.69 11.28
CA GLN A 132 -0.82 -1.52 11.15
C GLN A 132 -1.13 -3.00 11.42
N LYS A 133 -1.78 -3.31 12.54
CA LYS A 133 -2.14 -4.70 12.87
C LYS A 133 -3.07 -5.32 11.82
N ILE A 134 -4.02 -4.54 11.31
CA ILE A 134 -4.92 -4.96 10.22
C ILE A 134 -4.11 -5.23 8.95
N ARG A 135 -3.21 -4.33 8.57
CA ARG A 135 -2.29 -4.52 7.44
C ARG A 135 -1.49 -5.80 7.58
N ASP A 136 -0.83 -5.99 8.71
CA ASP A 136 0.01 -7.16 8.95
C ASP A 136 -0.83 -8.45 8.89
N ARG A 137 -2.06 -8.43 9.41
CA ARG A 137 -2.99 -9.57 9.36
C ARG A 137 -3.46 -9.91 7.95
N VAL A 138 -3.82 -8.90 7.15
CA VAL A 138 -4.23 -9.04 5.75
C VAL A 138 -3.06 -9.56 4.91
N GLN A 139 -1.90 -8.90 5.00
CA GLN A 139 -0.70 -9.32 4.27
C GLN A 139 -0.31 -10.74 4.67
N LYS A 140 -0.30 -11.09 5.96
CA LYS A 140 0.01 -12.44 6.42
C LYS A 140 -0.85 -13.49 5.72
N TRP A 141 -2.18 -13.29 5.66
CA TRP A 141 -3.05 -14.25 4.98
C TRP A 141 -2.65 -14.45 3.51
N TYR A 142 -2.44 -13.36 2.77
CA TYR A 142 -2.03 -13.46 1.36
C TYR A 142 -0.70 -14.21 1.20
N HIS A 143 0.28 -13.95 2.05
CA HIS A 143 1.59 -14.61 1.98
C HIS A 143 1.50 -16.09 2.36
N ASP A 144 0.71 -16.42 3.39
CA ASP A 144 0.48 -17.80 3.84
C ASP A 144 -0.22 -18.64 2.73
N GLU A 145 -1.08 -18.02 1.92
CA GLU A 145 -1.74 -18.65 0.75
C GLU A 145 -0.89 -18.64 -0.53
N GLY A 146 0.34 -18.10 -0.49
CA GLY A 146 1.28 -18.11 -1.63
C GLY A 146 1.25 -16.87 -2.52
N TYR A 147 0.42 -15.86 -2.22
CA TYR A 147 0.44 -14.56 -2.91
C TYR A 147 1.58 -13.67 -2.39
N ALA A 148 2.83 -14.06 -2.69
CA ALA A 148 4.04 -13.40 -2.19
C ALA A 148 4.20 -11.94 -2.63
N CYS A 149 3.57 -11.55 -3.74
CA CYS A 149 3.59 -10.17 -4.25
C CYS A 149 2.43 -9.31 -3.73
N ALA A 150 1.56 -9.85 -2.88
CA ALA A 150 0.40 -9.13 -2.40
C ALA A 150 0.76 -8.07 -1.34
N GLN A 151 0.19 -6.88 -1.48
CA GLN A 151 0.49 -5.77 -0.61
C GLN A 151 -0.74 -4.91 -0.35
N VAL A 152 -0.91 -4.51 0.92
CA VAL A 152 -1.83 -3.43 1.28
C VAL A 152 -1.16 -2.11 0.93
N VAL A 153 -1.79 -1.35 0.04
CA VAL A 153 -1.23 -0.08 -0.49
C VAL A 153 -1.75 1.14 0.27
N ASN A 154 -3.02 1.13 0.70
CA ASN A 154 -3.63 2.28 1.35
C ASN A 154 -4.81 1.87 2.25
N PHE A 155 -5.09 2.68 3.28
CA PHE A 155 -6.35 2.69 3.98
C PHE A 155 -7.09 3.99 3.68
N GLY A 156 -8.26 3.90 3.06
CA GLY A 156 -9.08 5.05 2.71
C GLY A 156 -10.45 5.06 3.36
N ASN A 157 -11.19 6.13 3.07
CA ASN A 157 -12.52 6.43 3.59
C ASN A 157 -12.65 6.54 5.12
N LEU A 158 -11.53 6.78 5.80
CA LEU A 158 -11.44 6.74 7.27
C LEU A 158 -12.24 7.87 7.98
N ASN A 159 -12.67 8.89 7.24
CA ASN A 159 -13.59 9.93 7.75
C ASN A 159 -15.05 9.45 7.86
N THR A 160 -15.35 8.27 7.33
CA THR A 160 -16.66 7.62 7.46
C THR A 160 -16.58 6.45 8.44
N LYS A 161 -17.72 5.87 8.81
CA LYS A 161 -17.77 4.67 9.66
C LYS A 161 -17.33 3.37 8.93
N GLU A 162 -16.56 3.47 7.86
CA GLU A 162 -16.10 2.36 7.02
C GLU A 162 -14.59 2.48 6.75
N VAL A 163 -13.84 1.43 7.10
CA VAL A 163 -12.42 1.31 6.75
C VAL A 163 -12.32 0.58 5.41
N VAL A 164 -11.78 1.25 4.40
CA VAL A 164 -11.51 0.66 3.08
C VAL A 164 -10.02 0.31 2.98
N CYS A 165 -9.72 -0.98 2.92
CA CYS A 165 -8.39 -1.52 2.72
C CYS A 165 -8.14 -1.74 1.22
N GLU A 166 -7.22 -0.97 0.65
CA GLU A 166 -6.81 -1.10 -0.74
C GLU A 166 -5.64 -2.08 -0.84
N VAL A 167 -5.79 -3.12 -1.64
CA VAL A 167 -4.77 -4.15 -1.85
C VAL A 167 -4.40 -4.26 -3.32
N VAL A 168 -3.16 -4.66 -3.57
CA VAL A 168 -2.70 -5.20 -4.85
C VAL A 168 -2.33 -6.65 -4.62
N GLU A 169 -2.88 -7.57 -5.41
CA GLU A 169 -2.69 -9.01 -5.19
C GLU A 169 -1.49 -9.59 -5.96
N GLY A 170 -0.85 -8.77 -6.80
CA GLY A 170 0.30 -9.17 -7.62
C GLY A 170 -0.08 -9.61 -9.03
N ASP A 171 -0.94 -8.84 -9.71
CA ASP A 171 -1.31 -9.11 -11.10
C ASP A 171 -0.08 -9.20 -12.01
N ILE A 172 0.05 -10.32 -12.73
CA ILE A 172 1.13 -10.54 -13.69
C ILE A 172 0.83 -9.72 -14.95
N THR A 173 1.56 -8.64 -15.17
CA THR A 173 1.44 -7.79 -16.37
C THR A 173 2.27 -8.31 -17.54
N GLN A 174 3.37 -9.00 -17.25
CA GLN A 174 4.29 -9.51 -18.27
C GLN A 174 4.97 -10.79 -17.78
N LEU A 175 5.11 -11.76 -18.68
CA LEU A 175 5.93 -12.95 -18.50
C LEU A 175 7.11 -12.89 -19.48
N VAL A 176 8.33 -13.00 -18.96
CA VAL A 176 9.57 -12.98 -19.75
C VAL A 176 10.33 -14.29 -19.52
N ILE A 177 10.77 -14.92 -20.61
CA ILE A 177 11.61 -16.12 -20.59
C ILE A 177 13.01 -15.69 -20.99
N GLN A 178 14.00 -15.89 -20.10
CA GLN A 178 15.40 -15.58 -20.35
C GLN A 178 16.22 -16.87 -20.31
N TYR A 179 17.05 -17.08 -21.34
CA TYR A 179 17.99 -18.21 -21.39
C TYR A 179 19.35 -17.79 -20.82
N GLN A 180 19.96 -18.67 -20.05
CA GLN A 180 21.28 -18.48 -19.47
C GLN A 180 22.18 -19.67 -19.78
N ASP A 181 23.47 -19.42 -20.01
CA ASP A 181 24.48 -20.47 -20.09
C ASP A 181 24.85 -21.02 -18.70
N LYS A 182 25.74 -22.02 -18.65
CA LYS A 182 26.19 -22.63 -17.37
C LYS A 182 26.98 -21.66 -16.48
N LEU A 183 27.45 -20.54 -17.03
CA LEU A 183 28.17 -19.50 -16.30
C LEU A 183 27.25 -18.36 -15.84
N GLY A 184 25.95 -18.43 -16.17
CA GLY A 184 24.95 -17.42 -15.83
C GLY A 184 24.84 -16.26 -16.82
N ASN A 185 25.51 -16.33 -17.98
CA ASN A 185 25.41 -15.28 -19.00
C ASN A 185 24.12 -15.42 -19.79
N VAL A 186 23.51 -14.28 -20.13
CA VAL A 186 22.31 -14.24 -20.99
C VAL A 186 22.69 -14.64 -22.41
N VAL A 187 21.97 -15.63 -22.95
CA VAL A 187 22.20 -16.17 -24.30
C VAL A 187 20.90 -16.29 -25.09
N GLU A 188 21.01 -16.48 -26.39
CA GLU A 188 19.85 -16.80 -27.23
C GLU A 188 19.41 -18.26 -27.01
N GLY A 189 18.11 -18.47 -26.86
CA GLY A 189 17.54 -19.79 -26.64
C GLY A 189 17.27 -20.52 -27.94
N ASN A 190 17.97 -21.62 -28.17
CA ASN A 190 17.73 -22.50 -29.33
C ASN A 190 16.49 -23.42 -29.16
N THR A 191 15.92 -23.48 -27.96
CA THR A 191 14.70 -24.27 -27.69
C THR A 191 13.48 -23.51 -28.19
N GLN A 192 12.57 -24.21 -28.88
CA GLN A 192 11.33 -23.61 -29.34
C GLN A 192 10.50 -23.13 -28.13
N LEU A 193 10.10 -21.85 -28.12
CA LEU A 193 9.29 -21.26 -27.04
C LEU A 193 8.04 -22.08 -26.64
N PRO A 194 7.31 -22.75 -27.56
CA PRO A 194 6.18 -23.60 -27.19
C PRO A 194 6.53 -24.73 -26.20
N VAL A 195 7.76 -25.25 -26.24
CA VAL A 195 8.21 -26.32 -25.34
C VAL A 195 8.31 -25.83 -23.90
N VAL A 196 8.69 -24.56 -23.70
CA VAL A 196 8.71 -23.95 -22.36
C VAL A 196 7.29 -23.55 -21.95
N LYS A 197 6.54 -22.93 -22.86
CA LYS A 197 5.20 -22.41 -22.55
C LYS A 197 4.19 -23.50 -22.16
N ARG A 198 4.32 -24.72 -22.69
CA ARG A 198 3.38 -25.82 -22.33
C ARG A 198 3.50 -26.28 -20.88
N GLU A 199 4.62 -26.03 -20.23
CA GLU A 199 4.85 -26.39 -18.81
C GLU A 199 4.31 -25.31 -17.86
N LEU A 200 3.96 -24.14 -18.38
CA LEU A 200 3.38 -23.07 -17.59
C LEU A 200 1.89 -23.31 -17.36
N PRO A 201 1.35 -22.91 -16.19
CA PRO A 201 -0.09 -22.95 -15.95
C PRO A 201 -0.85 -22.24 -17.06
N LYS A 202 -1.97 -22.82 -17.47
CA LYS A 202 -2.89 -22.14 -18.39
C LYS A 202 -3.43 -20.90 -17.67
N GLN A 203 -3.30 -19.75 -18.33
CA GLN A 203 -3.90 -18.49 -17.89
C GLN A 203 -5.41 -18.50 -18.10
#